data_AF-A0AAP9YDW9-F1
#
_entry.id   AF-A0AAP9YDW9-F1
#
_cell.length_a   1.000
_cell.length_b   1.000
_cell.length_c   1.000
_cell.angle_alpha   90.00
_cell.angle_beta   90.00
_cell.angle_gamma   90.00
#
_symmetry.space_group_name_H-M   'P 1'
#
loop_
_entity.id
_entity.type
_entity.pdbx_description
1 polymer ?
#
loop_
_entity_poly.entity_id
_entity_poly.type
_entity_poly.pdbx_seq_one_letter_code
_entity_poly.pdbx_strand_id
1 'polypeptide(L)'
;MNITDRMTQLILVRKPKVGARGIRRAIADACGISYEAVRQWFSGNTGSIKNENLIAIAETFDTTVDWLLSGEGEPPHRKPVADSSAIPVARGQALSLAAIASPRSRGFLERIASAAAEGRLTEDDLALLDQIAARLERTSVRVDSSSNAVSHQRLRSKLKRNDPTAR
;
A
#
# COMPACT_ATOMS: atom_id res chain seq x y z
N MET A 1 -15.61 27.11 9.75
CA MET A 1 -14.49 27.06 8.79
C MET A 1 -15.06 26.68 7.44
N ASN A 2 -14.90 27.50 6.39
CA ASN A 2 -15.43 27.18 5.07
C ASN A 2 -14.53 26.17 4.35
N ILE A 3 -15.06 25.46 3.34
CA ILE A 3 -14.28 24.52 2.53
C ILE A 3 -13.06 25.19 1.88
N THR A 4 -13.17 26.46 1.52
CA THR A 4 -12.09 27.28 0.94
C THR A 4 -10.96 27.57 1.93
N ASP A 5 -11.29 27.77 3.21
CA ASP A 5 -10.29 27.96 4.26
C ASP A 5 -9.52 26.65 4.49
N ARG A 6 -10.21 25.51 4.45
CA ARG A 6 -9.59 24.18 4.56
C ARG A 6 -8.66 23.90 3.38
N MET A 7 -9.07 24.22 2.16
CA MET A 7 -8.22 24.13 0.97
C MET A 7 -6.98 25.02 1.10
N THR A 8 -7.15 26.22 1.65
CA THR A 8 -6.05 27.17 1.89
C THR A 8 -5.05 26.61 2.90
N GLN A 9 -5.53 26.07 4.03
CA GLN A 9 -4.68 25.42 5.03
C GLN A 9 -3.93 24.22 4.45
N LEU A 10 -4.61 23.36 3.68
CA LEU A 10 -4.00 22.20 3.06
C LEU A 10 -2.81 22.59 2.16
N ILE A 11 -3.00 23.61 1.32
CA ILE A 11 -1.97 24.06 0.38
C ILE A 11 -0.80 24.71 1.11
N LEU A 12 -1.05 25.47 2.18
CA LEU A 12 0.01 26.06 3.00
C LEU A 12 0.87 24.98 3.67
N VAL A 13 0.24 23.91 4.17
CA VAL A 13 0.95 22.78 4.80
C VAL A 13 1.75 21.98 3.79
N ARG A 14 1.21 21.72 2.59
CA ARG A 14 1.86 20.86 1.59
C ARG A 14 2.84 21.57 0.67
N LYS A 15 2.56 22.82 0.33
CA LYS A 15 3.38 23.63 -0.58
C LYS A 15 3.67 25.00 0.04
N PRO A 16 4.54 25.08 1.06
CA PRO A 16 4.91 26.36 1.66
C PRO A 16 5.61 27.32 0.68
N LYS A 17 6.14 26.81 -0.44
CA LYS A 17 6.69 27.62 -1.54
C LYS A 17 5.62 28.42 -2.29
N VAL A 18 4.38 27.93 -2.28
CA VAL A 18 3.24 28.62 -2.88
C VAL A 18 2.68 29.55 -1.80
N GLY A 19 3.20 30.78 -1.73
CA GLY A 19 2.71 31.78 -0.79
C GLY A 19 1.20 32.05 -0.94
N ALA A 20 0.60 32.79 0.01
CA ALA A 20 -0.86 33.02 0.07
C ALA A 20 -1.50 33.51 -1.25
N ARG A 21 -0.73 34.22 -2.10
CA ARG A 21 -1.17 34.69 -3.42
C ARG A 21 -1.24 33.59 -4.49
N GLY A 22 -0.47 32.51 -4.34
CA GLY A 22 -0.40 31.39 -5.28
C GLY A 22 -1.42 30.29 -5.02
N ILE A 23 -2.08 30.28 -3.87
CA ILE A 23 -3.03 29.22 -3.46
C ILE A 23 -4.16 29.08 -4.48
N ARG A 24 -4.78 30.19 -4.88
CA ARG A 24 -5.87 30.18 -5.87
C ARG A 24 -5.41 29.69 -7.24
N ARG A 25 -4.19 30.06 -7.66
CA ARG A 25 -3.60 29.57 -8.90
C ARG A 25 -3.30 28.07 -8.81
N ALA A 26 -2.74 27.61 -7.70
CA ALA A 26 -2.48 26.19 -7.48
C ALA A 26 -3.76 25.34 -7.50
N ILE A 27 -4.89 25.86 -6.98
CA ILE A 27 -6.19 25.19 -7.09
C ILE A 27 -6.69 25.18 -8.54
N ALA A 28 -6.56 26.30 -9.25
CA ALA A 28 -6.96 26.39 -10.65
C ALA A 28 -6.16 25.40 -11.52
N ASP A 29 -4.85 25.35 -11.33
CA ASP A 29 -3.93 24.45 -12.04
C ASP A 29 -4.20 22.98 -11.68
N ALA A 30 -4.46 22.67 -10.40
CA ALA A 30 -4.78 21.33 -9.93
C ALA A 30 -6.11 20.79 -10.50
N CYS A 31 -7.14 21.64 -10.54
CA CYS A 31 -8.45 21.26 -11.06
C CYS A 31 -8.57 21.39 -12.58
N GLY A 32 -7.63 22.07 -13.25
CA GLY A 32 -7.76 22.42 -14.66
C GLY A 32 -8.93 23.39 -14.95
N ILE A 33 -9.27 24.26 -14.01
CA ILE A 33 -10.41 25.19 -14.14
C ILE A 33 -9.94 26.65 -14.24
N SER A 34 -10.85 27.53 -14.67
CA SER A 34 -10.59 28.98 -14.70
C SER A 34 -10.37 29.55 -13.30
N TYR A 35 -9.42 30.48 -13.19
CA TYR A 35 -9.15 31.24 -11.96
C TYR A 35 -10.40 31.96 -11.43
N GLU A 36 -11.31 32.38 -12.31
CA GLU A 36 -12.57 33.02 -11.91
C GLU A 36 -13.47 32.07 -11.13
N ALA A 37 -13.52 30.79 -11.49
CA ALA A 37 -14.29 29.79 -10.76
C ALA A 37 -13.76 29.63 -9.33
N VAL A 38 -12.43 29.54 -9.19
CA VAL A 38 -11.79 29.50 -7.87
C VAL A 38 -12.10 30.78 -7.08
N ARG A 39 -11.99 31.96 -7.70
CA ARG A 39 -12.32 33.24 -7.04
C ARG A 39 -13.77 33.25 -6.55
N GLN A 40 -14.70 32.76 -7.35
CA GLN A 40 -16.12 32.71 -7.02
C GLN A 40 -16.42 31.77 -5.83
N TRP A 41 -15.68 30.67 -5.70
CA TRP A 41 -15.77 29.81 -4.52
C TRP A 41 -15.31 30.54 -3.25
N PHE A 42 -14.19 31.28 -3.33
CA PHE A 42 -13.68 32.08 -2.20
C PHE A 42 -14.60 33.25 -1.81
N SER A 43 -15.43 33.73 -2.74
CA SER A 43 -16.43 34.77 -2.47
C SER A 43 -17.72 34.24 -1.83
N GLY A 44 -17.80 32.94 -1.50
CA GLY A 44 -18.94 32.35 -0.80
C GLY A 44 -19.90 31.54 -1.67
N ASN A 45 -19.66 31.42 -2.98
CA ASN A 45 -20.46 30.59 -3.87
C ASN A 45 -19.86 29.18 -4.01
N THR A 46 -19.64 28.50 -2.88
CA THR A 46 -19.05 27.15 -2.81
C THR A 46 -20.02 26.05 -3.23
N GLY A 47 -21.31 26.35 -3.46
CA GLY A 47 -22.31 25.40 -3.97
C GLY A 47 -22.10 24.99 -5.43
N SER A 48 -21.26 25.70 -6.18
CA SER A 48 -20.92 25.38 -7.57
C SER A 48 -19.69 24.48 -7.71
N ILE A 49 -19.09 24.03 -6.60
CA ILE A 49 -17.94 23.14 -6.64
C ILE A 49 -18.41 21.76 -7.10
N LYS A 50 -18.07 21.39 -8.34
CA LYS A 50 -18.31 20.04 -8.87
C LYS A 50 -17.48 19.01 -8.10
N ASN A 51 -18.02 17.82 -7.93
CA ASN A 51 -17.33 16.69 -7.30
C ASN A 51 -16.01 16.36 -8.01
N GLU A 52 -15.96 16.50 -9.34
CA GLU A 52 -14.75 16.34 -10.17
C GLU A 52 -13.59 17.22 -9.68
N ASN A 53 -13.87 18.47 -9.32
CA ASN A 53 -12.85 19.40 -8.83
C ASN A 53 -12.35 18.99 -7.44
N LEU A 54 -13.25 18.52 -6.57
CA LEU A 54 -12.86 18.01 -5.25
C LEU A 54 -11.95 16.79 -5.37
N ILE A 55 -12.24 15.89 -6.31
CA ILE A 55 -11.41 14.73 -6.61
C ILE A 55 -10.04 15.17 -7.16
N ALA A 56 -10.00 16.11 -8.10
CA ALA A 56 -8.74 16.61 -8.66
C ALA A 56 -7.84 17.28 -7.61
N ILE A 57 -8.42 18.04 -6.68
CA ILE A 57 -7.70 18.61 -5.52
C ILE A 57 -7.20 17.49 -4.61
N ALA A 58 -8.05 16.51 -4.32
CA ALA A 58 -7.70 15.36 -3.50
C ALA A 58 -6.52 14.57 -4.10
N GLU A 59 -6.49 14.39 -5.41
CA GLU A 59 -5.40 13.76 -6.15
C GLU A 59 -4.12 14.61 -6.15
N THR A 60 -4.23 15.91 -6.40
CA THR A 60 -3.05 16.77 -6.56
C THR A 60 -2.34 17.05 -5.22
N PHE A 61 -3.09 17.07 -4.12
CA PHE A 61 -2.59 17.43 -2.79
C PHE A 61 -2.55 16.26 -1.80
N ASP A 62 -2.71 15.02 -2.30
CA ASP A 62 -2.70 13.78 -1.53
C ASP A 62 -3.65 13.81 -0.31
N THR A 63 -4.90 14.23 -0.51
CA THR A 63 -5.93 14.28 0.55
C THR A 63 -7.18 13.49 0.16
N THR A 64 -8.17 13.37 1.06
CA THR A 64 -9.49 12.82 0.76
C THR A 64 -10.53 13.91 0.54
N VAL A 65 -11.54 13.61 -0.28
CA VAL A 65 -12.71 14.47 -0.50
C VAL A 65 -13.51 14.63 0.79
N ASP A 66 -13.60 13.55 1.57
CA ASP A 66 -14.28 13.52 2.86
C ASP A 66 -13.66 14.53 3.85
N TRP A 67 -12.34 14.66 3.89
CA TRP A 67 -11.67 15.65 4.74
C TRP A 67 -11.95 17.10 4.29
N LEU A 68 -12.03 17.36 2.97
CA LEU A 68 -12.39 18.68 2.46
C LEU A 68 -13.82 19.09 2.88
N LEU A 69 -14.75 18.13 2.88
CA LEU A 69 -16.17 18.34 3.20
C LEU A 69 -16.48 18.32 4.70
N SER A 70 -15.94 17.36 5.44
CA SER A 70 -16.16 17.17 6.87
C SER A 70 -15.32 18.15 7.70
N GLY A 71 -14.03 18.30 7.36
CA GLY A 71 -13.08 19.08 8.15
C GLY A 71 -12.78 18.49 9.52
N GLU A 72 -13.19 17.25 9.78
CA GLU A 72 -12.82 16.49 10.95
C GLU A 72 -11.54 15.69 10.68
N GLY A 73 -10.57 15.81 11.59
CA GLY A 73 -9.33 15.02 11.60
C GLY A 73 -8.11 15.66 10.93
N GLU A 74 -6.97 14.99 11.08
CA GLU A 74 -5.70 15.27 10.42
C GLU A 74 -5.88 15.06 8.89
N PRO A 75 -5.37 15.93 8.00
CA PRO A 75 -5.46 15.72 6.56
C PRO A 75 -4.79 14.38 6.20
N PRO A 76 -5.59 13.36 5.82
CA PRO A 76 -5.06 12.04 5.59
C PRO A 76 -4.17 12.12 4.35
N HIS A 77 -2.90 11.75 4.52
CA HIS A 77 -2.03 11.51 3.37
C HIS A 77 -2.64 10.40 2.52
N ARG A 78 -2.88 10.65 1.22
CA ARG A 78 -2.98 9.57 0.22
C ARG A 78 -1.59 8.93 0.04
N LYS A 79 -1.13 8.22 1.07
CA LYS A 79 -0.25 7.06 0.90
C LYS A 79 -1.07 5.84 1.28
N PRO A 80 -0.88 4.73 0.56
CA PRO A 80 -1.94 3.79 0.25
C PRO A 80 -2.56 3.24 1.52
N VAL A 81 -3.87 3.11 1.44
CA VAL A 81 -4.73 2.46 2.42
C VAL A 81 -4.26 1.01 2.57
N ALA A 82 -3.30 0.76 3.46
CA ALA A 82 -3.44 -0.38 4.33
C ALA A 82 -4.35 0.15 5.44
N ASP A 83 -5.61 -0.28 5.45
CA ASP A 83 -6.54 0.00 6.53
C ASP A 83 -5.79 -0.06 7.87
N SER A 84 -5.97 0.91 8.78
CA SER A 84 -5.28 0.86 10.07
C SER A 84 -5.55 -0.46 10.85
N SER A 85 -6.58 -1.22 10.45
CA SER A 85 -6.85 -2.59 10.89
C SER A 85 -6.05 -3.68 10.14
N ALA A 86 -5.59 -3.45 8.92
CA ALA A 86 -4.78 -4.37 8.11
C ALA A 86 -3.29 -4.35 8.49
N ILE A 87 -2.78 -3.25 9.06
CA ILE A 87 -1.38 -3.13 9.51
C ILE A 87 -1.00 -4.21 10.56
N PRO A 88 -1.78 -4.42 11.65
CA PRO A 88 -1.47 -5.50 12.59
C PRO A 88 -1.65 -6.90 11.98
N VAL A 89 -2.58 -7.07 11.03
CA VAL A 89 -2.84 -8.35 10.35
C VAL A 89 -1.69 -8.72 9.42
N ALA A 90 -1.24 -7.80 8.57
CA ALA A 90 -0.12 -8.00 7.65
C ALA A 90 1.19 -8.29 8.39
N ARG A 91 1.43 -7.63 9.53
CA ARG A 91 2.55 -7.94 10.42
C ARG A 91 2.46 -9.37 10.95
N GLY A 92 1.30 -9.77 11.46
CA GLY A 92 1.07 -11.12 11.99
C GLY A 92 1.22 -12.21 10.92
N GLN A 93 0.76 -11.93 9.70
CA GLN A 93 0.93 -12.80 8.54
C GLN A 93 2.41 -12.93 8.14
N ALA A 94 3.13 -11.81 8.01
CA ALA A 94 4.55 -11.84 7.66
C ALA A 94 5.38 -12.66 8.66
N LEU A 95 5.10 -12.54 9.97
CA LEU A 95 5.76 -13.33 11.02
C LEU A 95 5.41 -14.81 10.94
N SER A 96 4.13 -15.14 10.74
CA SER A 96 3.67 -16.53 10.56
C SER A 96 4.32 -17.19 9.34
N LEU A 97 4.38 -16.46 8.21
CA LEU A 97 5.05 -16.92 7.01
C LEU A 97 6.56 -17.07 7.25
N ALA A 98 7.21 -16.16 7.99
CA ALA A 98 8.64 -16.25 8.30
C ALA A 98 9.01 -17.47 9.15
N ALA A 99 8.08 -17.93 10.01
CA ALA A 99 8.26 -19.15 10.81
C ALA A 99 8.19 -20.44 9.97
N ILE A 100 7.40 -20.43 8.88
CA ILE A 100 7.15 -21.59 8.01
C ILE A 100 8.06 -21.57 6.77
N ALA A 101 8.48 -20.40 6.30
CA ALA A 101 9.21 -20.21 5.06
C ALA A 101 10.71 -20.54 5.20
N SER A 102 11.36 -20.70 4.03
CA SER A 102 12.79 -21.02 3.95
C SER A 102 13.71 -19.94 4.55
N PRO A 103 14.94 -20.28 4.97
CA PRO A 103 15.90 -19.31 5.54
C PRO A 103 16.19 -18.10 4.66
N ARG A 104 16.08 -18.24 3.33
CA ARG A 104 16.35 -17.16 2.37
C ARG A 104 15.20 -16.13 2.29
N SER A 105 13.95 -16.59 2.41
CA SER A 105 12.76 -15.72 2.39
C SER A 105 12.48 -15.06 3.74
N ARG A 106 13.01 -15.62 4.83
CA ARG A 106 12.80 -15.15 6.20
C ARG A 106 13.25 -13.70 6.40
N GLY A 107 14.46 -13.34 5.99
CA GLY A 107 14.98 -11.98 6.17
C GLY A 107 14.20 -10.92 5.38
N PHE A 108 13.52 -11.31 4.29
CA PHE A 108 12.65 -10.41 3.54
C PHE A 108 11.30 -10.21 4.24
N LEU A 109 10.69 -11.30 4.74
CA LEU A 109 9.45 -11.24 5.52
C LEU A 109 9.62 -10.48 6.84
N GLU A 110 10.78 -10.59 7.50
CA GLU A 110 11.10 -9.81 8.70
C GLU A 110 11.19 -8.30 8.39
N ARG A 111 11.73 -7.91 7.23
CA ARG A 111 11.73 -6.50 6.78
C ARG A 111 10.33 -5.99 6.52
N ILE A 112 9.46 -6.80 5.91
CA ILE A 112 8.05 -6.45 5.72
C ILE A 112 7.34 -6.30 7.07
N ALA A 113 7.60 -7.18 8.03
CA ALA A 113 7.03 -7.09 9.38
C ALA A 113 7.49 -5.81 10.11
N SER A 114 8.75 -5.39 9.94
CA SER A 114 9.26 -4.12 10.46
C SER A 114 8.62 -2.91 9.76
N ALA A 115 8.49 -2.95 8.42
CA ALA A 115 7.82 -1.89 7.67
C ALA A 115 6.33 -1.76 8.05
N ALA A 116 5.67 -2.89 8.34
CA ALA A 116 4.31 -2.91 8.89
C ALA A 116 4.25 -2.21 10.25
N ALA A 117 5.21 -2.47 11.14
CA ALA A 117 5.25 -1.84 12.46
C ALA A 117 5.40 -0.30 12.38
N GLU A 118 6.05 0.21 11.32
CA GLU A 118 6.21 1.64 11.06
C GLU A 118 5.06 2.26 10.26
N GLY A 119 4.05 1.47 9.87
CA GLY A 119 2.95 1.93 9.02
C GLY A 119 3.38 2.34 7.61
N ARG A 120 4.52 1.81 7.12
CA ARG A 120 5.11 2.11 5.81
C ARG A 120 4.90 1.00 4.80
N LEU A 121 3.86 0.19 4.98
CA LEU A 121 3.58 -0.93 4.10
C LEU A 121 3.07 -0.44 2.75
N THR A 122 3.61 -0.98 1.66
CA THR A 122 3.12 -0.70 0.31
C THR A 122 2.10 -1.74 -0.14
N GLU A 123 1.29 -1.41 -1.14
CA GLU A 123 0.35 -2.36 -1.76
C GLU A 123 1.09 -3.55 -2.40
N ASP A 124 2.27 -3.29 -2.97
CA ASP A 124 3.14 -4.32 -3.52
C ASP A 124 3.60 -5.32 -2.45
N ASP A 125 3.90 -4.84 -1.23
CA ASP A 125 4.28 -5.72 -0.11
C ASP A 125 3.12 -6.63 0.31
N LEU A 126 1.88 -6.11 0.32
CA LEU A 126 0.68 -6.87 0.63
C LEU A 126 0.40 -7.95 -0.44
N ALA A 127 0.48 -7.58 -1.72
CA ALA A 127 0.31 -8.53 -2.82
C ALA A 127 1.35 -9.65 -2.79
N LEU A 128 2.59 -9.31 -2.41
CA LEU A 128 3.66 -10.27 -2.27
C LEU A 128 3.42 -11.24 -1.09
N LEU A 129 2.94 -10.76 0.05
CA LEU A 129 2.57 -11.62 1.19
C LEU A 129 1.51 -12.66 0.77
N ASP A 130 0.49 -12.23 0.02
CA ASP A 130 -0.57 -13.11 -0.48
C ASP A 130 -0.02 -14.17 -1.45
N GLN A 131 0.86 -13.78 -2.37
CA GLN A 131 1.54 -14.72 -3.27
C GLN A 131 2.40 -15.75 -2.53
N ILE A 132 3.11 -15.33 -1.47
CA ILE A 132 3.92 -16.24 -0.64
C ILE A 132 3.02 -17.22 0.10
N ALA A 133 1.92 -16.75 0.71
CA ALA A 133 0.95 -17.59 1.39
C ALA A 133 0.40 -18.67 0.44
N ALA A 134 -0.12 -18.27 -0.73
CA ALA A 134 -0.65 -19.18 -1.74
C ALA A 134 0.41 -20.15 -2.29
N ARG A 135 1.69 -19.78 -2.27
CA ARG A 135 2.79 -20.67 -2.69
C ARG A 135 3.14 -21.70 -1.61
N LEU A 136 3.14 -21.31 -0.35
CA LEU A 136 3.42 -22.22 0.77
C LEU A 136 2.29 -23.24 0.93
N GLU A 137 1.02 -22.83 0.80
CA GLU A 137 -0.13 -23.75 0.79
C GLU A 137 -0.04 -24.77 -0.35
N ARG A 138 0.32 -24.34 -1.56
CA ARG A 138 0.56 -25.26 -2.69
C ARG A 138 1.73 -26.20 -2.46
N THR A 139 2.71 -25.80 -1.66
CA THR A 139 3.88 -26.62 -1.32
C THR A 139 3.55 -27.61 -0.21
N SER A 140 2.80 -27.21 0.82
CA SER A 140 2.39 -28.10 1.93
C SER A 140 1.48 -29.23 1.43
N VAL A 141 0.48 -28.92 0.59
CA VAL A 141 -0.43 -29.91 -0.02
C VAL A 141 0.33 -30.98 -0.84
N ARG A 142 1.46 -30.60 -1.44
CA ARG A 142 2.33 -31.54 -2.18
C ARG A 142 3.19 -32.41 -1.27
N VAL A 143 3.58 -31.92 -0.09
CA VAL A 143 4.35 -32.71 0.88
C VAL A 143 3.46 -33.79 1.49
N ASP A 144 2.18 -33.50 1.76
CA ASP A 144 1.24 -34.48 2.31
C ASP A 144 0.84 -35.55 1.28
N SER A 145 0.79 -35.19 -0.01
CA SER A 145 0.46 -36.12 -1.10
C SER A 145 1.65 -36.92 -1.64
N SER A 146 2.90 -36.59 -1.26
CA SER A 146 4.12 -37.18 -1.85
C SER A 146 5.18 -37.62 -0.83
N SER A 147 4.89 -37.57 0.47
CA SER A 147 5.85 -37.88 1.54
C SER A 147 6.29 -39.34 1.65
N ASN A 148 5.96 -40.23 0.70
CA ASN A 148 6.47 -41.61 0.76
C ASN A 148 6.98 -42.29 -0.52
N ALA A 149 7.08 -41.61 -1.67
CA ALA A 149 7.49 -42.31 -2.92
C ALA A 149 8.73 -41.75 -3.64
N VAL A 150 8.97 -40.43 -3.66
CA VAL A 150 9.87 -39.86 -4.69
C VAL A 150 11.27 -39.49 -4.16
N SER A 151 11.42 -39.19 -2.86
CA SER A 151 12.70 -38.73 -2.30
C SER A 151 13.76 -39.85 -2.17
N HIS A 152 13.38 -41.11 -1.97
CA HIS A 152 14.34 -42.23 -1.92
C HIS A 152 14.60 -42.89 -3.28
N GLN A 153 13.84 -42.57 -4.33
CA GLN A 153 13.98 -43.22 -5.64
C GLN A 153 15.18 -42.69 -6.44
N ARG A 154 15.52 -41.40 -6.27
CA ARG A 154 16.69 -40.79 -6.93
C ARG A 154 18.03 -41.19 -6.31
N LEU A 155 18.08 -41.47 -4.99
CA LEU A 155 19.31 -42.00 -4.37
C LEU A 155 19.49 -43.49 -4.65
N ARG A 156 18.44 -44.33 -4.58
CA ARG A 156 18.55 -45.78 -4.85
C ARG A 156 18.91 -46.11 -6.30
N SER A 157 18.51 -45.27 -7.26
CA SER A 157 18.86 -45.44 -8.68
C SER A 157 20.29 -45.01 -9.05
N LYS A 158 20.98 -44.28 -8.16
CA LYS A 158 22.41 -44.00 -8.27
C LYS A 158 23.27 -45.03 -7.56
N LEU A 159 22.81 -45.62 -6.46
CA LEU A 159 23.56 -46.64 -5.72
C LEU A 159 23.62 -48.00 -6.44
N LYS A 160 22.55 -48.42 -7.14
CA LYS A 160 22.52 -49.69 -7.88
C LYS A 160 23.42 -49.76 -9.13
N ARG A 161 24.00 -48.64 -9.56
CA ARG A 161 24.83 -48.59 -10.79
C ARG A 161 26.33 -48.80 -10.53
N ASN A 162 26.79 -48.79 -9.28
CA ASN A 162 28.21 -48.82 -8.93
C ASN A 162 28.58 -49.93 -7.93
N ASP A 163 28.03 -51.14 -8.07
CA ASP A 163 28.46 -52.29 -7.26
C ASP A 163 29.35 -53.24 -8.10
N PRO A 164 30.69 -53.10 -8.07
CA PRO A 164 31.60 -54.00 -8.79
C PRO A 164 32.08 -55.20 -7.96
N THR A 165 31.50 -55.51 -6.79
CA THR A 165 31.90 -56.68 -5.99
C THR A 165 30.86 -57.80 -6.06
N ALA A 166 30.64 -58.29 -7.28
CA ALA A 166 30.08 -59.62 -7.52
C ALA A 166 31.08 -60.41 -8.38
N ARG A 167 32.18 -60.81 -7.76
CA ARG A 167 32.91 -62.06 -8.04
C ARG A 167 33.92 -62.35 -6.95
#